data_AF-A0A954JKD1-F1
#
_entry.id   AF-A0A954JKD1-F1
#
_cell.length_a   1.000
_cell.length_b   1.000
_cell.length_c   1.000
_cell.angle_alpha   90.00
_cell.angle_beta   90.00
_cell.angle_gamma   90.00
#
_symmetry.space_group_name_H-M   'P 1'
#
loop_
_entity.id
_entity.type
_entity.pdbx_description
1 polymer ?
#
loop_
_entity_poly.entity_id
_entity_poly.type
_entity_poly.pdbx_seq_one_letter_code
_entity_poly.pdbx_strand_id
1 'polypeptide(L)'
;MSSSPTPFLVWLANRLTNGLVFLDEDRRGRHRDFVLAHQTEDGGFRGREGDSDLYYTSFAARSLMMLGALDRKTSVRVGEYLGRHDWRTLNVIDLMNWLATGLAVQLTSGVDILADEPDGWADEIAAKLEGVRTADGGYAKSPKGASGSMYHSFLVLLTYQLLFRNPPRTNALIQFVYDRQRDDGGFVEISPMKRSGTNPTAAAATILAELDSVDEEIRSDITGFYRDVLSDEGGFQANSRVPFADSLSTFTVVLTTEHLRLPRTFQPDRILPWLTTQLEFPTGGFRAATWDENADVEYTFYGLGLLSLLSQEIRTAPS
;
A
#
# COMPACT_ATOMS: atom_id res chain seq x y z
N MET A 1 -27.93 6.37 7.95
CA MET A 1 -26.89 7.36 8.34
C MET A 1 -25.60 6.58 8.48
N SER A 2 -24.82 6.48 7.39
CA SER A 2 -23.54 5.79 7.41
C SER A 2 -22.57 6.70 8.15
N SER A 3 -22.10 6.28 9.32
CA SER A 3 -20.89 6.84 9.93
C SER A 3 -19.80 6.70 8.88
N SER A 4 -19.24 7.80 8.37
CA SER A 4 -18.15 7.74 7.39
C SER A 4 -17.10 6.75 7.91
N PRO A 5 -16.87 5.61 7.21
CA PRO A 5 -15.82 4.71 7.61
C PRO A 5 -14.51 5.49 7.57
N THR A 6 -13.69 5.31 8.61
CA THR A 6 -12.32 5.84 8.64
C THR A 6 -11.64 5.55 7.30
N PRO A 7 -11.06 6.55 6.60
CA PRO A 7 -10.39 6.31 5.32
C PRO A 7 -9.44 5.11 5.36
N PHE A 8 -9.38 4.31 4.29
CA PHE A 8 -8.64 3.05 4.27
C PHE A 8 -7.18 3.21 4.72
N LEU A 9 -6.49 4.25 4.24
CA LEU A 9 -5.10 4.53 4.62
C LEU A 9 -4.93 4.88 6.10
N VAL A 10 -5.93 5.54 6.71
CA VAL A 10 -5.92 5.87 8.15
C VAL A 10 -6.19 4.61 8.98
N TRP A 11 -7.14 3.77 8.55
CA TRP A 11 -7.36 2.47 9.17
C TRP A 11 -6.10 1.59 9.10
N LEU A 12 -5.48 1.51 7.91
CA LEU A 12 -4.26 0.75 7.69
C LEU A 12 -3.13 1.23 8.59
N ALA A 13 -2.86 2.54 8.63
CA ALA A 13 -1.83 3.12 9.48
C ALA A 13 -2.04 2.74 10.95
N ASN A 14 -3.25 2.89 11.47
CA ASN A 14 -3.58 2.51 12.84
C ASN A 14 -3.39 1.01 13.10
N ARG A 15 -3.83 0.16 12.18
CA ARG A 15 -3.70 -1.29 12.32
C ARG A 15 -2.23 -1.71 12.34
N LEU A 16 -1.40 -1.12 11.48
CA LEU A 16 0.01 -1.44 11.38
C LEU A 16 0.84 -0.88 12.55
N THR A 17 0.55 0.32 13.05
CA THR A 17 1.21 0.85 14.24
C THR A 17 0.91 -0.02 15.47
N ASN A 18 -0.36 -0.41 15.66
CA ASN A 18 -0.77 -1.17 16.84
C ASN A 18 -0.11 -2.55 16.95
N GLY A 19 0.17 -3.24 15.83
CA GLY A 19 0.83 -4.54 15.85
C GLY A 19 2.34 -4.45 16.10
N LEU A 20 3.01 -3.37 15.68
CA LEU A 20 4.45 -3.21 15.90
C LEU A 20 4.84 -2.88 17.33
N VAL A 21 3.89 -2.48 18.19
CA VAL A 21 4.15 -2.21 19.62
C VAL A 21 4.79 -3.42 20.33
N PHE A 22 4.55 -4.64 19.82
CA PHE A 22 5.10 -5.89 20.39
C PHE A 22 6.47 -6.29 19.84
N LEU A 23 7.00 -5.55 18.86
CA LEU A 23 8.35 -5.79 18.37
C LEU A 23 9.36 -5.33 19.41
N ASP A 24 10.35 -6.20 19.68
CA ASP A 24 11.50 -5.90 20.54
C ASP A 24 12.17 -4.57 20.17
N GLU A 25 12.59 -3.80 21.17
CA GLU A 25 13.06 -2.42 20.99
C GLU A 25 14.38 -2.37 20.19
N ASP A 26 15.30 -3.32 20.41
CA ASP A 26 16.54 -3.37 19.65
C ASP A 26 16.25 -3.67 18.18
N ARG A 27 15.34 -4.63 17.92
CA ARG A 27 14.90 -4.94 16.56
C ARG A 27 14.21 -3.77 15.89
N ARG A 28 13.29 -3.09 16.59
CA ARG A 28 12.63 -1.87 16.12
C ARG A 28 13.65 -0.77 15.79
N GLY A 29 14.65 -0.58 16.65
CA GLY A 29 15.73 0.38 16.46
C GLY A 29 16.53 0.13 15.18
N ARG A 30 16.86 -1.13 14.86
CA ARG A 30 17.58 -1.47 13.61
C ARG A 30 16.78 -1.10 12.35
N HIS A 31 15.48 -1.38 12.30
CA HIS A 31 14.66 -0.98 11.16
C HIS A 31 14.49 0.54 11.06
N ARG A 32 14.32 1.24 12.20
CA ARG A 32 14.30 2.71 12.23
C ARG A 32 15.59 3.28 11.64
N ASP A 33 16.73 2.83 12.13
CA ASP A 33 18.04 3.35 11.72
C ASP A 33 18.32 3.03 10.25
N PHE A 34 17.92 1.85 9.77
CA PHE A 34 17.94 1.51 8.35
C PHE A 34 17.14 2.50 7.50
N VAL A 35 15.88 2.78 7.86
CA VAL A 35 15.04 3.71 7.09
C VAL A 35 15.62 5.13 7.13
N LEU A 36 16.04 5.63 8.29
CA LEU A 36 16.64 6.96 8.44
C LEU A 36 17.94 7.12 7.63
N ALA A 37 18.73 6.06 7.48
CA ALA A 37 19.95 6.07 6.66
C ALA A 37 19.69 6.27 5.16
N HIS A 38 18.43 6.18 4.71
CA HIS A 38 18.02 6.47 3.34
C HIS A 38 17.51 7.91 3.13
N GLN A 39 17.41 8.72 4.19
CA GLN A 39 17.08 10.14 4.03
C GLN A 39 18.27 10.87 3.39
N THR A 40 18.04 11.54 2.27
CA THR A 40 19.11 12.29 1.59
C THR A 40 19.21 13.72 2.14
N GLU A 41 20.14 14.51 1.62
CA GLU A 41 20.32 15.91 2.04
C GLU A 41 19.08 16.77 1.78
N ASP A 42 18.33 16.48 0.71
CA ASP A 42 17.17 17.27 0.30
C ASP A 42 15.92 17.07 1.16
N GLY A 43 15.96 16.10 2.08
CA GLY A 43 14.89 15.77 3.02
C GLY A 43 14.01 14.60 2.60
N GLY A 44 14.02 14.22 1.32
CA GLY A 44 13.38 13.03 0.79
C GLY A 44 14.17 11.77 1.10
N PHE A 45 13.60 10.62 0.73
CA PHE A 45 14.24 9.32 0.89
C PHE A 45 14.51 8.68 -0.46
N ARG A 46 15.69 8.08 -0.58
CA ARG A 46 16.12 7.43 -1.81
C ARG A 46 15.59 6.01 -1.96
N GLY A 47 15.35 5.65 -3.22
CA GLY A 47 15.20 4.27 -3.65
C GLY A 47 16.54 3.61 -3.98
N ARG A 48 16.49 2.54 -4.78
CA ARG A 48 17.69 1.83 -5.26
C ARG A 48 18.54 2.65 -6.22
N GLU A 49 17.95 3.60 -6.93
CA GLU A 49 18.63 4.47 -7.89
C GLU A 49 19.41 5.62 -7.24
N GLY A 50 19.26 5.81 -5.92
CA GLY A 50 20.11 6.69 -5.11
C GLY A 50 19.58 8.11 -4.87
N ASP A 51 18.76 8.64 -5.78
CA ASP A 51 18.09 9.94 -5.63
C ASP A 51 16.79 9.83 -4.80
N SER A 52 16.41 10.93 -4.15
CA SER A 52 15.13 11.04 -3.46
C SER A 52 13.96 10.92 -4.44
N ASP A 53 12.96 10.13 -4.07
CA ASP A 53 11.76 9.92 -4.87
C ASP A 53 10.50 9.96 -3.99
N LEU A 54 9.38 10.46 -4.54
CA LEU A 54 8.12 10.63 -3.80
C LEU A 54 7.54 9.29 -3.33
N TYR A 55 7.65 8.25 -4.15
CA TYR A 55 7.17 6.92 -3.82
C TYR A 55 7.97 6.35 -2.63
N TYR A 56 9.30 6.37 -2.69
CA TYR A 56 10.15 5.91 -1.57
C TYR A 56 10.05 6.79 -0.31
N THR A 57 9.90 8.11 -0.47
CA THR A 57 9.67 9.04 0.65
C THR A 57 8.37 8.72 1.39
N SER A 58 7.31 8.38 0.65
CA SER A 58 6.04 7.94 1.24
C SER A 58 6.16 6.63 2.01
N PHE A 59 6.90 5.63 1.49
CA PHE A 59 7.18 4.40 2.26
C PHE A 59 8.03 4.65 3.49
N ALA A 60 9.03 5.52 3.41
CA ALA A 60 9.86 5.88 4.55
C ALA A 60 9.05 6.54 5.65
N ALA A 61 8.27 7.58 5.32
CA ALA A 61 7.44 8.30 6.28
C ALA A 61 6.43 7.37 6.96
N ARG A 62 5.74 6.52 6.19
CA ARG A 62 4.80 5.53 6.74
C ARG A 62 5.49 4.49 7.61
N SER A 63 6.66 3.98 7.22
CA SER A 63 7.45 3.05 8.03
C SER A 63 7.88 3.68 9.36
N LEU A 64 8.40 4.91 9.32
CA LEU A 64 8.81 5.64 10.52
C LEU A 64 7.61 5.94 11.41
N MET A 65 6.45 6.27 10.85
CA MET A 65 5.22 6.47 11.61
C MET A 65 4.77 5.17 12.30
N MET A 66 4.80 4.04 11.60
CA MET A 66 4.49 2.72 12.15
C MET A 66 5.45 2.31 13.28
N LEU A 67 6.72 2.70 13.18
CA LEU A 67 7.76 2.46 14.18
C LEU A 67 7.71 3.45 15.36
N GLY A 68 6.83 4.46 15.33
CA GLY A 68 6.80 5.55 16.32
C GLY A 68 8.03 6.47 16.26
N ALA A 69 8.71 6.52 15.12
CA ALA A 69 9.99 7.19 14.91
C ALA A 69 9.96 8.34 13.89
N LEU A 70 8.79 8.68 13.34
CA LEU A 70 8.63 9.88 12.51
C LEU A 70 8.57 11.12 13.42
N ASP A 71 9.74 11.57 13.86
CA ASP A 71 9.86 12.73 14.75
C ASP A 71 9.65 14.07 14.02
N ARG A 72 9.51 15.15 14.79
CA ARG A 72 9.30 16.50 14.24
C ARG A 72 10.44 16.94 13.31
N LYS A 73 11.69 16.62 13.65
CA LYS A 73 12.87 17.03 12.86
C LYS A 73 12.83 16.37 11.47
N THR A 74 12.60 15.07 11.42
CA THR A 74 12.50 14.28 10.18
C THR A 74 11.31 14.75 9.36
N SER A 75 10.16 14.97 10.02
CA SER A 75 8.93 15.43 9.37
C SER A 75 9.08 16.80 8.71
N VAL A 76 9.75 17.76 9.35
CA VAL A 76 10.03 19.07 8.75
C VAL A 76 10.87 18.93 7.48
N ARG A 77 11.93 18.10 7.50
CA ARG A 77 12.76 17.85 6.32
C ARG A 77 11.97 17.20 5.18
N VAL A 78 11.09 16.25 5.50
CA VAL A 78 10.19 15.65 4.51
C VAL A 78 9.25 16.72 3.95
N GLY A 79 8.69 17.60 4.78
CA GLY A 79 7.87 18.73 4.34
C GLY A 79 8.61 19.67 3.38
N GLU A 80 9.88 19.99 3.66
CA GLU A 80 10.74 20.80 2.78
C GLU A 80 10.97 20.12 1.42
N TYR A 81 11.12 18.79 1.39
CA TYR A 81 11.21 18.03 0.14
C TYR A 81 9.89 18.05 -0.64
N LEU A 82 8.76 17.81 0.04
CA LEU A 82 7.44 17.84 -0.58
C LEU A 82 7.10 19.21 -1.16
N GLY A 83 7.48 20.31 -0.49
CA GLY A 83 7.26 21.68 -0.93
C GLY A 83 8.00 22.08 -2.22
N ARG A 84 8.93 21.26 -2.71
CA ARG A 84 9.61 21.47 -4.00
C ARG A 84 8.84 20.90 -5.19
N HIS A 85 7.76 20.16 -4.93
CA HIS A 85 6.97 19.50 -5.97
C HIS A 85 5.67 20.26 -6.19
N ASP A 86 5.37 20.57 -7.45
CA ASP A 86 4.06 21.08 -7.84
C ASP A 86 3.12 19.91 -8.13
N TRP A 87 2.15 19.68 -7.23
CA TRP A 87 1.17 18.61 -7.35
C TRP A 87 0.38 18.64 -8.66
N ARG A 88 0.26 19.81 -9.31
CA ARG A 88 -0.41 19.98 -10.61
C ARG A 88 0.30 19.21 -11.72
N THR A 89 1.61 19.02 -11.59
CA THR A 89 2.45 18.31 -12.57
C THR A 89 2.57 16.81 -12.29
N LEU A 90 2.28 16.38 -11.06
CA LEU A 90 2.45 14.98 -10.65
C LEU A 90 1.52 14.04 -11.40
N ASN A 91 1.99 12.81 -11.64
CA ASN A 91 1.13 11.73 -12.12
C ASN A 91 0.30 11.17 -10.93
N VAL A 92 -0.60 10.22 -11.20
CA VAL A 92 -1.48 9.63 -10.17
C VAL A 92 -0.70 9.00 -9.01
N ILE A 93 0.40 8.31 -9.30
CA ILE A 93 1.21 7.60 -8.29
C ILE A 93 1.88 8.63 -7.37
N ASP A 94 2.55 9.60 -7.97
CA ASP A 94 3.29 10.61 -7.22
C ASP A 94 2.36 11.53 -6.43
N LEU A 95 1.21 11.89 -7.00
CA LEU A 95 0.19 12.71 -6.34
C LEU A 95 -0.39 12.03 -5.11
N MET A 96 -0.74 10.73 -5.22
CA MET A 96 -1.22 9.95 -4.08
C MET A 96 -0.17 9.90 -2.97
N ASN A 97 1.08 9.59 -3.31
CA ASN A 97 2.18 9.50 -2.35
C ASN A 97 2.52 10.86 -1.72
N TRP A 98 2.49 11.94 -2.50
CA TRP A 98 2.72 13.31 -2.03
C TRP A 98 1.64 13.73 -1.02
N LEU A 99 0.36 13.51 -1.33
CA LEU A 99 -0.76 13.82 -0.41
C LEU A 99 -0.70 12.97 0.86
N ALA A 100 -0.49 11.66 0.73
CA ALA A 100 -0.41 10.75 1.88
C ALA A 100 0.75 11.12 2.81
N THR A 101 1.90 11.48 2.25
CA THR A 101 3.07 11.92 3.02
C THR A 101 2.83 13.29 3.66
N GLY A 102 2.19 14.21 2.94
CA GLY A 102 1.78 15.51 3.48
C GLY A 102 0.91 15.39 4.72
N LEU A 103 -0.09 14.50 4.68
CA LEU A 103 -0.92 14.20 5.85
C LEU A 103 -0.10 13.65 7.02
N ALA A 104 0.82 12.73 6.77
CA ALA A 104 1.70 12.19 7.82
C ALA A 104 2.56 13.30 8.45
N VAL A 105 3.17 14.17 7.63
CA VAL A 105 3.97 15.32 8.09
C VAL A 105 3.13 16.30 8.89
N GLN A 106 1.90 16.60 8.46
CA GLN A 106 0.99 17.50 9.17
C GLN A 106 0.65 16.95 10.56
N LEU A 107 0.34 15.66 10.66
CA LEU A 107 0.00 15.01 11.93
C LEU A 107 1.17 14.99 12.92
N THR A 108 2.42 14.83 12.45
CA THR A 108 3.59 14.68 13.34
C THR A 108 4.32 16.00 13.64
N SER A 109 4.22 16.99 12.76
CA SER A 109 4.98 18.24 12.89
C SER A 109 4.15 19.52 12.91
N GLY A 110 2.88 19.44 12.49
CA GLY A 110 2.01 20.60 12.27
C GLY A 110 2.30 21.35 10.97
N VAL A 111 3.26 20.92 10.16
CA VAL A 111 3.55 21.52 8.84
C VAL A 111 2.47 21.08 7.86
N ASP A 112 1.73 22.05 7.32
CA ASP A 112 0.73 21.84 6.29
C ASP A 112 1.28 22.30 4.93
N ILE A 113 1.55 21.34 4.05
CA ILE A 113 2.12 21.60 2.71
C ILE A 113 1.10 22.21 1.73
N LEU A 114 -0.17 22.28 2.12
CA LEU A 114 -1.27 22.86 1.36
C LEU A 114 -1.75 24.20 1.95
N ALA A 115 -1.09 24.72 3.00
CA ALA A 115 -1.55 25.91 3.73
C ALA A 115 -1.68 27.17 2.84
N ASP A 116 -0.82 27.29 1.82
CA ASP A 116 -0.78 28.43 0.90
C ASP A 116 -1.51 28.17 -0.43
N GLU A 117 -2.13 26.99 -0.60
CA GLU A 117 -2.92 26.70 -1.80
C GLU A 117 -4.24 27.48 -1.80
N PRO A 118 -4.72 27.95 -2.96
CA PRO A 118 -5.96 28.68 -3.04
C PRO A 118 -7.16 27.79 -2.68
N ASP A 119 -8.25 28.43 -2.26
CA ASP A 119 -9.53 27.77 -2.08
C ASP A 119 -9.89 26.97 -3.35
N GLY A 120 -10.33 25.73 -3.18
CA GLY A 120 -10.71 24.85 -4.29
C GLY A 120 -9.61 23.93 -4.84
N TRP A 121 -8.40 23.92 -4.26
CA TRP A 121 -7.33 22.97 -4.66
C TRP A 121 -7.80 21.50 -4.68
N ALA A 122 -8.68 21.10 -3.75
CA ALA A 122 -9.24 19.75 -3.71
C ALA A 122 -10.17 19.44 -4.91
N ASP A 123 -10.86 20.45 -5.44
CA ASP A 123 -11.65 20.35 -6.68
C ASP A 123 -10.74 20.19 -7.89
N GLU A 124 -9.64 20.94 -7.94
CA GLU A 124 -8.65 20.82 -9.02
C GLU A 124 -7.97 19.44 -9.04
N ILE A 125 -7.60 18.90 -7.87
CA ILE A 125 -7.06 17.54 -7.76
C ILE A 125 -8.10 16.52 -8.26
N ALA A 126 -9.36 16.63 -7.82
CA ALA A 126 -10.43 15.74 -8.28
C ALA A 126 -10.62 15.81 -9.81
N ALA A 127 -10.61 17.02 -10.39
CA ALA A 127 -10.71 17.22 -11.83
C ALA A 127 -9.53 16.60 -12.59
N LYS A 128 -8.30 16.72 -12.04
CA LYS A 128 -7.10 16.08 -12.59
C LYS A 128 -7.22 14.55 -12.59
N LEU A 129 -7.74 13.96 -11.51
CA LEU A 129 -7.99 12.52 -11.42
C LEU A 129 -9.07 12.06 -12.43
N GLU A 130 -10.13 12.84 -12.61
CA GLU A 130 -11.14 12.53 -13.64
C GLU A 130 -10.60 12.65 -15.07
N GLY A 131 -9.58 13.48 -15.30
CA GLY A 131 -8.89 13.59 -16.57
C GLY A 131 -8.19 12.31 -17.05
N VAL A 132 -8.00 11.32 -16.18
CA VAL A 132 -7.45 10.00 -16.54
C VAL A 132 -8.46 8.86 -16.46
N ARG A 133 -9.76 9.15 -16.25
CA ARG A 133 -10.78 8.11 -16.33
C ARG A 133 -10.99 7.69 -17.79
N THR A 134 -11.10 6.39 -18.02
CA THR A 134 -11.35 5.84 -19.36
C THR A 134 -12.80 5.40 -19.55
N ALA A 135 -13.16 5.04 -20.78
CA ALA A 135 -14.51 4.64 -21.15
C ALA A 135 -14.98 3.35 -20.45
N ASP A 136 -14.04 2.51 -20.00
CA ASP A 136 -14.35 1.27 -19.27
C ASP A 136 -14.69 1.51 -17.79
N GLY A 137 -14.69 2.78 -17.32
CA GLY A 137 -15.06 3.16 -15.96
C GLY A 137 -13.88 3.30 -14.99
N GLY A 138 -12.76 2.63 -15.27
CA GLY A 138 -11.53 2.72 -14.50
C GLY A 138 -10.64 3.90 -14.89
N TYR A 139 -9.47 3.98 -14.26
CA TYR A 139 -8.50 5.06 -14.45
C TYR A 139 -7.20 4.55 -15.07
N ALA A 140 -6.67 5.30 -16.03
CA ALA A 140 -5.41 4.98 -16.70
C ALA A 140 -4.22 5.69 -16.04
N LYS A 141 -3.02 5.29 -16.45
CA LYS A 141 -1.75 5.94 -16.06
C LYS A 141 -1.66 7.41 -16.49
N SER A 142 -2.26 7.75 -17.62
CA SER A 142 -2.19 9.09 -18.19
C SER A 142 -3.45 9.39 -19.02
N PRO A 143 -3.71 10.67 -19.37
CA PRO A 143 -4.87 11.05 -20.17
C PRO A 143 -4.91 10.41 -21.57
N LYS A 144 -3.77 9.92 -22.07
CA LYS A 144 -3.67 9.22 -23.36
C LYS A 144 -3.97 7.73 -23.27
N GLY A 145 -4.22 7.20 -22.07
CA GLY A 145 -4.47 5.77 -21.86
C GLY A 145 -5.81 5.35 -22.43
N ALA A 146 -5.83 4.28 -23.24
CA ALA A 146 -7.03 3.79 -23.90
C ALA A 146 -7.92 2.90 -23.00
N SER A 147 -7.40 2.43 -21.87
CA SER A 147 -8.07 1.50 -20.95
C SER A 147 -7.62 1.73 -19.51
N GLY A 148 -8.51 1.48 -18.56
CA GLY A 148 -8.21 1.60 -17.14
C GLY A 148 -7.24 0.51 -16.65
N SER A 149 -6.50 0.84 -15.60
CA SER A 149 -5.56 -0.01 -14.87
C SER A 149 -6.12 -0.26 -13.47
N MET A 150 -6.00 -1.50 -12.98
CA MET A 150 -6.47 -1.85 -11.64
C MET A 150 -5.73 -1.03 -10.58
N TYR A 151 -4.39 -1.01 -10.68
CA TYR A 151 -3.54 -0.24 -9.77
C TYR A 151 -3.86 1.25 -9.77
N HIS A 152 -3.99 1.89 -10.95
CA HIS A 152 -4.29 3.33 -11.00
C HIS A 152 -5.70 3.64 -10.48
N SER A 153 -6.67 2.77 -10.73
CA SER A 153 -8.03 2.94 -10.21
C SER A 153 -8.06 2.86 -8.68
N PHE A 154 -7.27 1.96 -8.09
CA PHE A 154 -7.09 1.86 -6.65
C PHE A 154 -6.45 3.13 -6.07
N LEU A 155 -5.37 3.62 -6.67
CA LEU A 155 -4.71 4.86 -6.21
C LEU A 155 -5.60 6.09 -6.30
N VAL A 156 -6.41 6.19 -7.36
CA VAL A 156 -7.38 7.29 -7.50
C VAL A 156 -8.42 7.24 -6.37
N LEU A 157 -8.97 6.05 -6.06
CA LEU A 157 -9.90 5.89 -4.93
C LEU A 157 -9.26 6.35 -3.61
N LEU A 158 -8.03 5.90 -3.31
CA LEU A 158 -7.32 6.33 -2.11
C LEU A 158 -7.09 7.84 -2.07
N THR A 159 -6.78 8.43 -3.21
CA THR A 159 -6.59 9.88 -3.32
C THR A 159 -7.89 10.62 -3.02
N TYR A 160 -9.03 10.17 -3.54
CA TYR A 160 -10.34 10.74 -3.20
C TYR A 160 -10.64 10.66 -1.70
N GLN A 161 -10.30 9.54 -1.05
CA GLN A 161 -10.47 9.40 0.41
C GLN A 161 -9.60 10.39 1.21
N LEU A 162 -8.36 10.64 0.77
CA LEU A 162 -7.49 11.66 1.39
C LEU A 162 -8.05 13.08 1.22
N LEU A 163 -8.83 13.32 0.16
CA LEU A 163 -9.56 14.58 -0.05
C LEU A 163 -10.90 14.63 0.71
N PHE A 164 -11.23 13.58 1.49
CA PHE A 164 -12.55 13.40 2.13
C PHE A 164 -13.72 13.47 1.15
N ARG A 165 -13.54 12.87 -0.03
CA ARG A 165 -14.51 12.88 -1.14
C ARG A 165 -14.73 11.48 -1.69
N ASN A 166 -15.80 11.31 -2.47
CA ASN A 166 -16.06 10.10 -3.23
C ASN A 166 -15.71 10.33 -4.71
N PRO A 167 -15.14 9.33 -5.41
CA PRO A 167 -15.02 9.41 -6.86
C PRO A 167 -16.42 9.51 -7.49
N PRO A 168 -16.62 10.33 -8.55
CA PRO A 168 -17.87 10.32 -9.28
C PRO A 168 -18.06 8.97 -10.00
N ARG A 169 -19.28 8.70 -10.49
CA ARG A 169 -19.60 7.49 -11.28
C ARG A 169 -19.11 6.18 -10.62
N THR A 170 -19.32 6.01 -9.33
CA THR A 170 -18.90 4.82 -8.55
C THR A 170 -19.35 3.51 -9.19
N ASN A 171 -20.59 3.43 -9.69
CA ASN A 171 -21.09 2.23 -10.38
C ASN A 171 -20.27 1.85 -11.62
N ALA A 172 -19.72 2.83 -12.35
CA ALA A 172 -18.86 2.54 -13.50
C ALA A 172 -17.49 1.99 -13.05
N LEU A 173 -16.96 2.49 -11.93
CA LEU A 173 -15.74 1.95 -11.32
C LEU A 173 -15.97 0.54 -10.76
N ILE A 174 -17.12 0.27 -10.15
CA ILE A 174 -17.50 -1.07 -9.69
C ILE A 174 -17.59 -2.03 -10.88
N GLN A 175 -18.30 -1.64 -11.95
CA GLN A 175 -18.39 -2.46 -13.16
C GLN A 175 -17.01 -2.71 -13.79
N PHE A 176 -16.16 -1.69 -13.84
CA PHE A 176 -14.77 -1.85 -14.28
C PHE A 176 -14.05 -2.95 -13.51
N VAL A 177 -14.18 -2.98 -12.18
CA VAL A 177 -13.54 -4.00 -11.33
C VAL A 177 -14.10 -5.39 -11.64
N TYR A 178 -15.43 -5.55 -11.72
CA TYR A 178 -16.04 -6.82 -12.09
C TYR A 178 -15.55 -7.34 -13.45
N ASP A 179 -15.39 -6.45 -14.44
CA ASP A 179 -14.87 -6.82 -15.77
C ASP A 179 -13.38 -7.25 -15.73
N ARG A 180 -12.67 -7.03 -14.61
CA ARG A 180 -11.30 -7.52 -14.37
C ARG A 180 -11.22 -8.86 -13.67
N GLN A 181 -12.32 -9.44 -13.22
CA GLN A 181 -12.29 -10.76 -12.60
C GLN A 181 -12.05 -11.86 -13.66
N ARG A 182 -11.41 -12.97 -13.29
CA ARG A 182 -11.23 -14.15 -14.14
C ARG A 182 -11.80 -15.39 -13.49
N ASP A 183 -11.93 -16.46 -14.27
CA ASP A 183 -12.44 -17.76 -13.82
C ASP A 183 -11.61 -18.40 -12.69
N ASP A 184 -10.38 -17.91 -12.47
CA ASP A 184 -9.53 -18.30 -11.34
C ASP A 184 -9.92 -17.59 -10.02
N GLY A 185 -10.97 -16.78 -10.02
CA GLY A 185 -11.51 -16.04 -8.88
C GLY A 185 -10.78 -14.73 -8.56
N GLY A 186 -9.58 -14.53 -9.11
CA GLY A 186 -8.79 -13.31 -8.92
C GLY A 186 -9.13 -12.21 -9.93
N PHE A 187 -8.38 -11.11 -9.85
CA PHE A 187 -8.50 -9.98 -10.76
C PHE A 187 -7.19 -9.70 -11.51
N VAL A 188 -7.31 -9.06 -12.68
CA VAL A 188 -6.18 -8.68 -13.53
C VAL A 188 -5.92 -7.18 -13.52
N GLU A 189 -4.66 -6.81 -13.79
CA GLU A 189 -4.24 -5.40 -13.90
C GLU A 189 -4.87 -4.69 -15.11
N ILE A 190 -4.92 -5.36 -16.27
CA ILE A 190 -5.50 -4.84 -17.51
C ILE A 190 -6.34 -5.92 -18.23
N SER A 191 -7.37 -5.49 -18.94
CA SER A 191 -8.35 -6.37 -19.60
C SER A 191 -7.74 -7.50 -20.47
N PRO A 192 -6.68 -7.31 -21.28
CA PRO A 192 -6.16 -8.39 -22.12
C PRO A 192 -5.51 -9.57 -21.37
N MET A 193 -5.21 -9.41 -20.07
CA MET A 193 -4.62 -10.47 -19.27
C MET A 193 -5.63 -11.60 -19.02
N LYS A 194 -5.15 -12.85 -19.10
CA LYS A 194 -5.98 -14.06 -18.94
C LYS A 194 -5.89 -14.70 -17.56
N ARG A 195 -4.88 -14.34 -16.77
CA ARG A 195 -4.63 -14.90 -15.45
C ARG A 195 -4.47 -13.78 -14.45
N SER A 196 -5.07 -13.98 -13.29
CA SER A 196 -5.10 -12.99 -12.22
C SER A 196 -3.76 -12.85 -11.52
N GLY A 197 -3.59 -11.73 -10.83
CA GLY A 197 -2.42 -11.44 -10.02
C GLY A 197 -2.81 -11.09 -8.60
N THR A 198 -1.94 -11.39 -7.64
CA THR A 198 -2.18 -11.20 -6.21
C THR A 198 -2.44 -9.75 -5.84
N ASN A 199 -1.60 -8.83 -6.32
CA ASN A 199 -1.76 -7.41 -6.03
C ASN A 199 -2.97 -6.78 -6.75
N PRO A 200 -3.25 -7.06 -8.03
CA PRO A 200 -4.51 -6.66 -8.66
C PRO A 200 -5.75 -7.19 -7.94
N THR A 201 -5.75 -8.44 -7.46
CA THR A 201 -6.84 -9.01 -6.64
C THR A 201 -7.04 -8.25 -5.34
N ALA A 202 -5.96 -7.95 -4.61
CA ALA A 202 -6.04 -7.15 -3.38
C ALA A 202 -6.56 -5.73 -3.66
N ALA A 203 -6.07 -5.07 -4.71
CA ALA A 203 -6.53 -3.75 -5.12
C ALA A 203 -8.03 -3.74 -5.49
N ALA A 204 -8.49 -4.73 -6.26
CA ALA A 204 -9.89 -4.92 -6.59
C ALA A 204 -10.75 -5.13 -5.34
N ALA A 205 -10.29 -6.01 -4.44
CA ALA A 205 -10.98 -6.30 -3.17
C ALA A 205 -11.16 -5.03 -2.32
N THR A 206 -10.11 -4.20 -2.20
CA THR A 206 -10.23 -2.93 -1.48
C THR A 206 -11.16 -1.96 -2.19
N ILE A 207 -11.09 -1.81 -3.52
CA ILE A 207 -12.03 -0.92 -4.23
C ILE A 207 -13.49 -1.35 -4.00
N LEU A 208 -13.78 -2.64 -4.13
CA LEU A 208 -15.14 -3.15 -3.91
C LEU A 208 -15.56 -2.96 -2.44
N ALA A 209 -14.67 -3.19 -1.48
CA ALA A 209 -14.97 -3.06 -0.06
C ALA A 209 -15.29 -1.61 0.32
N GLU A 210 -14.46 -0.66 -0.12
CA GLU A 210 -14.63 0.76 0.15
C GLU A 210 -15.82 1.39 -0.59
N LEU A 211 -16.35 0.69 -1.60
CA LEU A 211 -17.59 1.06 -2.32
C LEU A 211 -18.78 0.18 -1.93
N ASP A 212 -18.71 -0.53 -0.79
CA ASP A 212 -19.79 -1.37 -0.24
C ASP A 212 -20.35 -2.39 -1.25
N SER A 213 -19.48 -2.95 -2.10
CA SER A 213 -19.82 -3.81 -3.24
C SER A 213 -19.18 -5.21 -3.17
N VAL A 214 -18.82 -5.67 -1.95
CA VAL A 214 -18.33 -7.04 -1.73
C VAL A 214 -19.47 -7.92 -1.23
N ASP A 215 -19.85 -8.91 -2.03
CA ASP A 215 -20.78 -9.98 -1.67
C ASP A 215 -20.06 -11.29 -1.29
N GLU A 216 -20.83 -12.34 -1.00
CA GLU A 216 -20.28 -13.65 -0.60
C GLU A 216 -19.59 -14.40 -1.76
N GLU A 217 -20.02 -14.17 -3.00
CA GLU A 217 -19.41 -14.77 -4.18
C GLU A 217 -17.99 -14.22 -4.38
N ILE A 218 -17.83 -12.89 -4.33
CA ILE A 218 -16.53 -12.24 -4.39
C ILE A 218 -15.62 -12.69 -3.24
N ARG A 219 -16.15 -12.85 -2.03
CA ARG A 219 -15.37 -13.38 -0.88
C ARG A 219 -14.87 -14.80 -1.14
N SER A 220 -15.75 -15.67 -1.63
CA SER A 220 -15.43 -17.05 -1.97
C SER A 220 -14.37 -17.13 -3.06
N ASP A 221 -14.52 -16.35 -4.13
CA ASP A 221 -13.63 -16.33 -5.29
C ASP A 221 -12.22 -15.84 -4.93
N ILE A 222 -12.12 -14.72 -4.20
CA ILE A 222 -10.83 -14.21 -3.71
C ILE A 222 -10.16 -15.24 -2.79
N THR A 223 -10.94 -15.89 -1.92
CA THR A 223 -10.42 -16.94 -1.03
C THR A 223 -9.97 -18.18 -1.81
N GLY A 224 -10.65 -18.53 -2.91
CA GLY A 224 -10.22 -19.55 -3.86
C GLY A 224 -8.88 -19.18 -4.50
N PHE A 225 -8.81 -18.02 -5.13
CA PHE A 225 -7.60 -17.53 -5.77
C PHE A 225 -6.40 -17.47 -4.81
N TYR A 226 -6.58 -16.98 -3.58
CA TYR A 226 -5.51 -16.95 -2.58
C TYR A 226 -5.01 -18.35 -2.20
N ARG A 227 -5.85 -19.40 -2.23
CA ARG A 227 -5.34 -20.78 -2.06
C ARG A 227 -4.42 -21.19 -3.21
N ASP A 228 -4.73 -20.76 -4.43
CA ASP A 228 -3.98 -21.14 -5.63
C ASP A 228 -2.62 -20.44 -5.73
N VAL A 229 -2.46 -19.25 -5.14
CA VAL A 229 -1.19 -18.49 -5.13
C VAL A 229 -0.40 -18.63 -3.83
N LEU A 230 -0.84 -19.48 -2.89
CA LEU A 230 -0.06 -19.82 -1.70
C LEU A 230 1.16 -20.67 -2.10
N SER A 231 2.35 -20.21 -1.75
CA SER A 231 3.61 -20.92 -1.99
C SER A 231 3.87 -22.00 -0.94
N ASP A 232 4.64 -23.02 -1.30
CA ASP A 232 5.18 -24.02 -0.37
C ASP A 232 6.11 -23.39 0.68
N GLU A 233 6.68 -22.22 0.38
CA GLU A 233 7.48 -21.40 1.32
C GLU A 233 6.64 -20.80 2.45
N GLY A 234 5.31 -20.80 2.33
CA GLY A 234 4.36 -20.25 3.30
C GLY A 234 3.88 -18.83 2.97
N GLY A 235 4.65 -18.06 2.19
CA GLY A 235 4.21 -16.77 1.63
C GLY A 235 3.36 -16.91 0.36
N PHE A 236 3.02 -15.80 -0.28
CA PHE A 236 2.21 -15.76 -1.50
C PHE A 236 3.01 -15.34 -2.72
N GLN A 237 2.73 -16.00 -3.85
CA GLN A 237 3.28 -15.70 -5.15
C GLN A 237 2.56 -14.50 -5.78
N ALA A 238 3.24 -13.74 -6.64
CA ALA A 238 2.62 -12.63 -7.35
C ALA A 238 1.52 -13.06 -8.34
N ASN A 239 1.61 -14.29 -8.85
CA ASN A 239 0.57 -15.00 -9.62
C ASN A 239 0.96 -16.48 -9.76
N SER A 240 0.06 -17.30 -10.30
CA SER A 240 0.22 -18.76 -10.43
C SER A 240 1.40 -19.25 -11.31
N ARG A 241 2.17 -18.35 -11.95
CA ARG A 241 3.35 -18.70 -12.76
C ARG A 241 4.66 -18.32 -12.10
N VAL A 242 4.61 -17.49 -11.06
CA VAL A 242 5.79 -17.06 -10.33
C VAL A 242 6.10 -18.14 -9.32
N PRO A 243 7.28 -18.80 -9.39
CA PRO A 243 7.52 -20.03 -8.64
C PRO A 243 7.90 -19.80 -7.16
N PHE A 244 7.80 -18.56 -6.70
CA PHE A 244 8.35 -18.13 -5.42
C PHE A 244 7.48 -17.06 -4.77
N ALA A 245 7.51 -16.99 -3.45
CA ALA A 245 6.77 -15.98 -2.69
C ALA A 245 7.53 -14.65 -2.62
N ASP A 246 6.79 -13.55 -2.50
CA ASP A 246 7.35 -12.22 -2.24
C ASP A 246 6.60 -11.50 -1.12
N SER A 247 7.29 -10.58 -0.44
CA SER A 247 6.75 -9.87 0.73
C SER A 247 5.58 -8.95 0.41
N LEU A 248 5.54 -8.35 -0.79
CA LEU A 248 4.45 -7.48 -1.21
C LEU A 248 3.15 -8.27 -1.42
N SER A 249 3.20 -9.33 -2.22
CA SER A 249 2.08 -10.25 -2.45
C SER A 249 1.60 -10.88 -1.14
N THR A 250 2.53 -11.27 -0.27
CA THR A 250 2.18 -11.82 1.05
C THR A 250 1.49 -10.78 1.93
N PHE A 251 2.03 -9.56 1.99
CA PHE A 251 1.43 -8.45 2.73
C PHE A 251 0.00 -8.16 2.27
N THR A 252 -0.21 -8.03 0.97
CA THR A 252 -1.53 -7.67 0.42
C THR A 252 -2.57 -8.76 0.67
N VAL A 253 -2.20 -10.04 0.60
CA VAL A 253 -3.12 -11.15 0.92
C VAL A 253 -3.49 -11.16 2.41
N VAL A 254 -2.50 -11.08 3.30
CA VAL A 254 -2.75 -11.09 4.75
C VAL A 254 -3.61 -9.89 5.15
N LEU A 255 -3.31 -8.71 4.61
CA LEU A 255 -4.08 -7.50 4.84
C LEU A 255 -5.52 -7.62 4.32
N THR A 256 -5.70 -8.07 3.08
CA THR A 256 -7.04 -8.22 2.47
C THR A 256 -7.87 -9.25 3.22
N THR A 257 -7.25 -10.36 3.64
CA THR A 257 -7.90 -11.39 4.47
C THR A 257 -8.43 -10.79 5.77
N GLU A 258 -7.66 -9.95 6.46
CA GLU A 258 -8.11 -9.28 7.68
C GLU A 258 -9.19 -8.22 7.39
N HIS A 259 -8.94 -7.35 6.40
CA HIS A 259 -9.81 -6.23 6.04
C HIS A 259 -11.21 -6.70 5.63
N LEU A 260 -11.29 -7.74 4.79
CA LEU A 260 -12.55 -8.35 4.39
C LEU A 260 -13.03 -9.40 5.40
N ARG A 261 -12.25 -9.82 6.41
CA ARG A 261 -12.59 -10.96 7.28
C ARG A 261 -12.81 -12.27 6.49
N LEU A 262 -11.96 -12.52 5.50
CA LEU A 262 -11.98 -13.75 4.73
C LEU A 262 -11.50 -14.93 5.59
N PRO A 263 -11.92 -16.18 5.28
CA PRO A 263 -11.29 -17.36 5.85
C PRO A 263 -9.79 -17.36 5.59
N ARG A 264 -8.97 -17.60 6.63
CA ARG A 264 -7.51 -17.69 6.46
C ARG A 264 -7.17 -18.92 5.62
N THR A 265 -6.48 -18.69 4.51
CA THR A 265 -5.93 -19.74 3.64
C THR A 265 -4.49 -20.10 3.98
N PHE A 266 -3.88 -19.36 4.91
CA PHE A 266 -2.48 -19.46 5.31
C PHE A 266 -2.33 -19.76 6.81
N GLN A 267 -1.13 -20.21 7.17
CA GLN A 267 -0.73 -20.43 8.56
C GLN A 267 0.29 -19.35 8.94
N PRO A 268 -0.03 -18.47 9.91
CA PRO A 268 0.91 -17.47 10.40
C PRO A 268 2.27 -18.04 10.84
N ASP A 269 2.27 -19.23 11.46
CA ASP A 269 3.48 -19.94 11.89
C ASP A 269 4.39 -20.41 10.75
N ARG A 270 3.92 -20.33 9.49
CA ARG A 270 4.77 -20.53 8.31
C ARG A 270 5.28 -19.21 7.73
N ILE A 271 4.43 -18.19 7.68
CA ILE A 271 4.80 -16.87 7.15
C ILE A 271 5.85 -16.20 8.02
N LEU A 272 5.69 -16.24 9.35
CA LEU A 272 6.57 -15.51 10.25
C LEU A 272 8.03 -16.01 10.18
N PRO A 273 8.33 -17.33 10.28
CA PRO A 273 9.69 -17.82 10.09
C PRO A 273 10.25 -17.55 8.69
N TRP A 274 9.44 -17.69 7.63
CA TRP A 274 9.88 -17.35 6.28
C TRP A 274 10.29 -15.88 6.18
N LEU A 275 9.46 -14.96 6.67
CA LEU A 275 9.74 -13.54 6.66
C LEU A 275 11.02 -13.19 7.44
N THR A 276 11.17 -13.69 8.67
CA THR A 276 12.27 -13.30 9.57
C THR A 276 13.59 -14.01 9.29
N THR A 277 13.56 -15.21 8.71
CA THR A 277 14.78 -15.95 8.37
C THR A 277 15.24 -15.73 6.94
N GLN A 278 14.32 -15.45 6.02
CA GLN A 278 14.64 -15.31 4.61
C GLN A 278 14.69 -13.86 4.15
N LEU A 279 13.82 -12.96 4.62
CA LEU A 279 13.69 -11.62 4.03
C LEU A 279 14.21 -10.49 4.90
N GLU A 280 14.26 -10.69 6.20
CA GLU A 280 14.75 -9.71 7.15
C GLU A 280 16.28 -9.67 7.21
N PHE A 281 16.85 -8.46 7.23
CA PHE A 281 18.28 -8.28 7.44
C PHE A 281 18.60 -8.07 8.91
N PRO A 282 19.67 -8.70 9.44
CA PRO A 282 20.12 -8.49 10.81
C PRO A 282 20.41 -7.02 11.14
N THR A 283 20.83 -6.23 10.15
CA THR A 283 21.13 -4.79 10.26
C THR A 283 19.89 -3.90 10.16
N GLY A 284 18.70 -4.47 10.04
CA GLY A 284 17.49 -3.76 9.68
C GLY A 284 17.27 -3.72 8.17
N GLY A 285 16.00 -3.49 7.81
CA GLY A 285 15.49 -3.55 6.45
C GLY A 285 15.02 -4.94 6.01
N PHE A 286 14.28 -4.98 4.90
CA PHE A 286 13.80 -6.20 4.25
C PHE A 286 14.04 -6.15 2.75
N ARG A 287 14.26 -7.33 2.16
CA ARG A 287 14.28 -7.54 0.70
C ARG A 287 12.92 -7.99 0.18
N ALA A 288 12.73 -7.88 -1.13
CA ALA A 288 11.48 -8.28 -1.79
C ALA A 288 11.16 -9.76 -1.56
N ALA A 289 12.18 -10.59 -1.80
CA ALA A 289 12.09 -12.03 -1.78
C ALA A 289 13.49 -12.67 -1.71
N THR A 290 13.57 -14.00 -1.68
CA THR A 290 14.82 -14.75 -1.40
C THR A 290 15.97 -14.50 -2.39
N TRP A 291 15.68 -14.24 -3.67
CA TRP A 291 16.68 -13.96 -4.70
C TRP A 291 17.13 -12.50 -4.75
N ASP A 292 16.45 -11.61 -4.02
CA ASP A 292 16.86 -10.22 -3.92
C ASP A 292 17.99 -10.10 -2.89
N GLU A 293 19.05 -9.39 -3.26
CA GLU A 293 20.26 -9.31 -2.46
C GLU A 293 20.26 -8.10 -1.53
N ASN A 294 19.35 -7.15 -1.77
CA ASN A 294 19.37 -5.85 -1.10
C ASN A 294 18.08 -5.59 -0.36
N ALA A 295 18.20 -5.01 0.84
CA ALA A 295 17.08 -4.36 1.48
C ALA A 295 16.79 -3.01 0.81
N ASP A 296 15.53 -2.60 0.79
CA ASP A 296 15.15 -1.23 0.48
C ASP A 296 13.99 -0.75 1.36
N VAL A 297 13.68 0.54 1.27
CA VAL A 297 12.65 1.18 2.10
C VAL A 297 11.23 0.66 1.79
N GLU A 298 10.93 0.32 0.54
CA GLU A 298 9.61 -0.16 0.14
C GLU A 298 9.34 -1.55 0.73
N TYR A 299 10.23 -2.51 0.50
CA TYR A 299 10.05 -3.85 1.03
C TYR A 299 10.23 -3.90 2.55
N THR A 300 10.96 -2.95 3.12
CA THR A 300 10.97 -2.73 4.58
C THR A 300 9.59 -2.36 5.11
N PHE A 301 8.83 -1.51 4.42
CA PHE A 301 7.45 -1.22 4.79
C PHE A 301 6.58 -2.48 4.77
N TYR A 302 6.64 -3.28 3.70
CA TYR A 302 5.84 -4.52 3.62
C TYR A 302 6.25 -5.55 4.67
N GLY A 303 7.55 -5.72 4.94
CA GLY A 303 8.06 -6.60 5.98
C GLY A 303 7.61 -6.18 7.38
N LEU A 304 7.74 -4.90 7.71
CA LEU A 304 7.20 -4.34 8.97
C LEU A 304 5.68 -4.48 9.05
N GLY A 305 4.99 -4.27 7.92
CA GLY A 305 3.55 -4.48 7.80
C GLY A 305 3.15 -5.92 8.13
N LEU A 306 3.87 -6.91 7.60
CA LEU A 306 3.64 -8.31 7.91
C LEU A 306 3.92 -8.66 9.38
N LEU A 307 5.02 -8.17 9.97
CA LEU A 307 5.27 -8.36 11.40
C LEU A 307 4.12 -7.82 12.25
N SER A 308 3.57 -6.66 11.86
CA SER A 308 2.42 -6.07 12.53
C SER A 308 1.14 -6.86 12.37
N LEU A 309 0.85 -7.35 11.16
CA LEU A 309 -0.35 -8.14 10.89
C LEU A 309 -0.32 -9.48 11.63
N LEU A 310 0.88 -10.07 11.80
CA LEU A 310 1.12 -11.34 12.48
C LEU A 310 1.45 -11.17 13.99
N SER A 311 1.29 -9.98 14.56
CA SER A 311 1.78 -9.66 15.90
C SER A 311 1.17 -10.48 17.05
N GLN A 312 -0.02 -11.06 16.85
CA GLN A 312 -0.62 -11.97 17.85
C GLN A 312 0.22 -13.23 18.03
N GLU A 313 0.79 -13.76 16.95
CA GLU A 313 1.63 -14.94 16.97
C GLU A 313 3.02 -14.64 17.54
N ILE A 314 3.51 -13.42 17.28
CA ILE A 314 4.76 -12.92 17.88
C ILE A 314 4.64 -12.93 19.42
N ARG A 315 3.47 -12.63 19.99
CA ARG A 315 3.25 -12.64 21.44
C ARG A 315 3.21 -14.06 22.04
N THR A 316 2.82 -15.06 21.27
CA THR A 316 2.62 -16.44 21.74
C THR A 316 3.78 -17.36 21.43
N ALA A 317 4.74 -16.91 20.60
CA ALA A 317 5.97 -17.65 20.30
C ALA A 317 6.83 -17.80 21.58
N PRO A 318 7.32 -19.02 21.91
CA PRO A 318 8.24 -19.21 23.01
C PRO A 318 9.55 -18.44 22.75
N SER A 319 10.01 -17.70 23.76
CA SER A 319 11.30 -16.99 23.78
C SER A 319 12.50 -17.92 23.64
#